data_AF-A0A8C0PW85-F1
#
_entry.id   AF-A0A8C0PW85-F1
#
_cell.length_a   1.000
_cell.length_b   1.000
_cell.length_c   1.000
_cell.angle_alpha   90.00
_cell.angle_beta   90.00
_cell.angle_gamma   90.00
#
_symmetry.space_group_name_H-M   'P 1'
#
loop_
_entity.id
_entity.type
_entity.pdbx_description
1 polymer ?
#
loop_
_entity_poly.entity_id
_entity_poly.type
_entity_poly.pdbx_seq_one_letter_code
_entity_poly.pdbx_strand_id
1 'polypeptide(L)' 'LPLAQDMIHPSKERDRNKPKKRWRSQSPCHHFMGVGAPPWYKRKKVYSSAQTSV' A
#
# COMPACT_ATOMS: atom_id res chain seq x y z
N LEU A 1 28.48 8.68 -11.21
CA LEU A 1 27.93 9.06 -9.89
C LEU A 1 26.91 10.17 -10.10
N PRO A 2 25.62 10.01 -9.70
CA PRO A 2 24.71 11.14 -9.71
C PRO A 2 25.19 12.16 -8.67
N LEU A 3 25.51 13.38 -9.10
CA LEU A 3 26.25 14.37 -8.31
C LEU A 3 25.43 14.99 -7.17
N ALA A 4 24.09 14.88 -7.19
CA ALA A 4 23.23 15.16 -6.05
C ALA A 4 21.87 14.48 -6.27
N GLN A 5 21.49 13.53 -5.40
CA GLN A 5 20.12 13.04 -5.33
C GLN A 5 19.44 13.69 -4.14
N ASP A 6 18.27 14.29 -4.37
CA ASP A 6 17.44 14.77 -3.28
C ASP A 6 16.97 13.57 -2.43
N MET A 7 17.47 13.52 -1.19
CA MET A 7 17.15 12.49 -0.20
C MET A 7 15.99 12.93 0.72
N ILE A 8 15.70 14.23 0.77
CA ILE A 8 14.71 14.80 1.69
C ILE A 8 13.34 14.86 1.02
N HIS A 9 13.26 15.16 -0.28
CA HIS A 9 11.98 15.18 -1.00
C HIS A 9 11.99 14.22 -2.20
N PRO A 10 12.08 12.90 -1.96
CA PRO A 10 11.97 11.94 -3.05
C PRO A 10 10.60 12.04 -3.73
N SER A 11 10.58 11.88 -5.05
CA SER A 11 9.31 11.82 -5.79
C SER A 11 8.48 10.61 -5.36
N LYS A 12 7.15 10.75 -5.40
CA LYS A 12 6.22 9.67 -5.01
C LYS A 12 6.43 8.39 -5.81
N GLU A 13 6.79 8.52 -7.08
CA GLU A 13 7.11 7.39 -7.97
C GLU A 13 8.38 6.66 -7.54
N ARG A 14 9.45 7.42 -7.23
CA ARG A 14 10.72 6.86 -6.75
C ARG A 14 10.56 6.10 -5.44
N ASP A 15 9.67 6.57 -4.55
CA ASP A 15 9.35 5.83 -3.33
C ASP A 15 8.49 4.59 -3.63
N ARG A 16 7.41 4.69 -4.43
CA ARG A 16 6.57 3.53 -4.79
C ARG A 16 7.34 2.36 -5.41
N ASN A 17 8.37 2.64 -6.20
CA ASN A 17 9.18 1.60 -6.85
C ASN A 17 10.21 0.93 -5.92
N LYS A 18 10.41 1.45 -4.70
CA LYS A 18 11.28 0.82 -3.70
C LYS A 18 10.50 -0.22 -2.88
N PRO A 19 11.18 -1.21 -2.29
CA PRO A 19 10.59 -2.04 -1.25
C PRO A 19 10.09 -1.17 -0.08
N LYS A 20 8.94 -1.51 0.51
CA LYS A 20 8.33 -0.79 1.65
C LYS A 20 9.29 -0.46 2.79
N LYS A 21 10.23 -1.36 3.09
CA LYS A 21 11.25 -1.18 4.16
C LYS A 21 12.28 -0.09 3.84
N ARG A 22 12.41 0.31 2.58
CA ARG A 22 13.35 1.32 2.07
C ARG A 22 12.66 2.65 1.71
N TRP A 23 11.38 2.80 2.03
CA TRP A 23 10.68 4.07 1.89
C TRP A 23 11.17 5.06 2.95
N ARG A 24 11.15 6.35 2.62
CA ARG A 24 11.54 7.40 3.56
C ARG A 24 10.65 7.41 4.80
N SER A 25 9.38 7.06 4.64
CA SER A 25 8.43 6.82 5.72
C SER A 25 7.83 5.42 5.57
N GLN A 26 7.84 4.65 6.65
CA GLN A 26 7.32 3.30 6.63
C GLN A 26 5.80 3.32 6.77
N SER A 27 5.08 2.97 5.69
CA SER A 27 3.63 2.83 5.69
C SER A 27 3.19 1.49 5.09
N PRO A 28 2.08 0.90 5.54
CA PRO A 28 1.54 -0.31 4.92
C PRO A 28 1.22 -0.10 3.43
N CYS A 29 1.76 -0.96 2.55
CA CYS A 29 1.39 -0.98 1.13
C CYS A 29 0.04 -1.67 0.86
N HIS A 30 -0.55 -2.27 1.89
CA HIS A 30 -1.80 -3.01 1.84
C HIS A 30 -2.92 -2.17 2.44
N HIS A 31 -4.12 -2.32 1.91
CA HIS A 31 -5.28 -1.55 2.34
C HIS A 31 -6.49 -2.46 2.56
N PHE A 32 -7.48 -1.93 3.27
CA PHE A 32 -8.79 -2.57 3.35
C PHE A 32 -9.60 -2.27 2.07
N MET A 33 -10.33 -3.27 1.59
CA MET A 33 -11.25 -3.16 0.46
C MET A 33 -12.66 -3.51 0.90
N GLY A 34 -13.64 -2.75 0.45
CA GLY A 34 -15.04 -3.16 0.55
C GLY A 34 -15.29 -4.19 -0.54
N VAL A 35 -15.56 -5.44 -0.16
CA VAL A 35 -15.95 -6.45 -1.14
C VAL A 35 -17.46 -6.34 -1.32
N GLY A 36 -17.89 -6.24 -2.57
CA GLY A 36 -19.31 -6.29 -2.90
C GLY A 36 -19.87 -7.64 -2.44
N ALA A 37 -20.92 -7.61 -1.63
CA ALA A 37 -21.66 -8.79 -1.25
C ALA A 37 -23.00 -8.78 -2.00
N PRO A 38 -23.65 -9.95 -2.18
CA PRO A 38 -25.02 -10.00 -2.63
C PRO A 38 -25.94 -9.09 -1.78
N PRO A 39 -27.10 -8.65 -2.31
CA PRO A 39 -27.94 -7.62 -1.69
C PRO A 39 -28.37 -7.90 -0.24
N TRP A 40 -28.38 -9.17 0.13
CA TRP A 40 -28.83 -9.71 1.40
C TRP A 40 -27.71 -9.82 2.47
N TYR A 41 -26.47 -9.44 2.14
CA TYR A 41 -25.36 -9.41 3.09
C TYR A 41 -24.82 -8.00 3.35
N LYS A 42 -24.44 -7.73 4.61
CA LYS A 42 -23.75 -6.49 5.00
C LYS A 42 -22.37 -6.43 4.33
N ARG A 43 -22.03 -5.27 3.76
CA ARG A 43 -20.70 -5.00 3.16
C ARG A 43 -19.60 -5.23 4.20
N LYS A 44 -18.72 -6.20 3.94
CA LYS A 44 -17.53 -6.47 4.76
C LYS A 44 -16.31 -5.70 4.24
N LYS A 45 -15.45 -5.25 5.15
CA LYS A 45 -14.11 -4.74 4.83
C LYS A 45 -13.12 -5.89 4.92
N VAL A 46 -12.35 -6.10 3.86
CA VAL A 46 -11.41 -7.21 3.72
C VAL A 46 -10.01 -6.64 3.57
N TYR A 47 -9.03 -7.23 4.25
CA TYR A 47 -7.64 -6.83 4.08
C TYR A 47 -7.08 -7.40 2.78
N SER A 48 -6.41 -6.57 1.96
CA SER A 48 -5.92 -6.97 0.63
C SER A 48 -4.96 -8.17 0.63
N SER A 49 -4.32 -8.45 1.76
CA SER A 49 -3.38 -9.58 1.94
C SER A 49 -3.87 -10.57 2.98
N ALA A 50 -5.20 -10.72 3.13
CA ALA A 50 -5.77 -11.74 4.00
C ALA A 50 -5.36 -13.14 3.51
N GLN A 51 -4.85 -13.96 4.43
CA GLN A 51 -4.52 -15.38 4.17
C GLN A 51 -5.69 -16.31 4.55
N THR A 52 -6.70 -15.77 5.23
CA THR A 52 -7.88 -16.49 5.69
C THR A 52 -9.02 -16.31 4.69
N SER A 53 -9.85 -17.34 4.51
CA SER A 53 -11.11 -17.22 3.77
C SER A 53 -11.99 -16.14 4.41
N VAL A 54 -12.61 -15.29 3.58
CA VAL A 54 -13.32 -14.08 4.00
C VAL A 54 -14.84 -14.24 3.94
#